data_AF-A0A1G8QT75-F1
#
_entry.id   AF-A0A1G8QT75-F1
#
_cell.length_a   1.000
_cell.length_b   1.000
_cell.length_c   1.000
_cell.angle_alpha   90.00
_cell.angle_beta   90.00
_cell.angle_gamma   90.00
#
_symmetry.space_group_name_H-M   'P 1'
#
loop_
_entity.id
_entity.type
_entity.pdbx_description
1 polymer ?
#
loop_
_entity_poly.entity_id
_entity_poly.type
_entity_poly.pdbx_seq_one_letter_code
_entity_poly.pdbx_strand_id
1 'polypeptide(L)'
;MASPSVLAMLLITKYVDGLPLHRFKKILGRHGVDIPRQTLARWVIQCGEHLQPLLNLSTKTARRAASARRPYCGANQRYALVLGRL
;
A
#
# COMPACT_ATOMS: atom_id res chain seq x y z
N MET A 1 1.70 0.63 -24.28
CA MET A 1 1.41 0.23 -22.88
C MET A 1 1.19 -1.27 -22.88
N ALA A 2 1.63 -2.01 -21.85
CA ALA A 2 1.41 -3.46 -21.81
C ALA A 2 -0.07 -3.80 -21.70
N SER A 3 -0.45 -5.01 -22.13
CA SER A 3 -1.82 -5.49 -21.93
C SER A 3 -2.17 -5.51 -20.42
N PRO A 4 -3.38 -5.06 -20.02
CA PRO A 4 -3.83 -5.08 -18.63
C PRO A 4 -3.71 -6.47 -17.98
N SER A 5 -3.92 -7.54 -18.75
CA SER A 5 -3.79 -8.92 -18.26
C SER A 5 -2.37 -9.26 -17.83
N VAL A 6 -1.37 -8.76 -18.56
CA VAL A 6 0.05 -8.96 -18.21
C VAL A 6 0.41 -8.15 -16.96
N LEU A 7 -0.10 -6.93 -16.83
CA LEU A 7 0.09 -6.10 -15.63
C LEU A 7 -0.54 -6.74 -14.39
N ALA A 8 -1.75 -7.28 -14.51
CA ALA A 8 -2.43 -7.98 -13.42
C ALA A 8 -1.60 -9.19 -12.94
N MET A 9 -1.18 -10.05 -13.87
CA MET A 9 -0.34 -11.21 -13.56
C MET A 9 1.00 -10.81 -12.90
N LEU A 10 1.62 -9.75 -13.41
CA LEU A 10 2.86 -9.20 -12.86
C LEU A 10 2.67 -8.72 -11.42
N LEU A 11 1.59 -7.98 -11.13
CA LEU A 11 1.29 -7.50 -9.78
C LEU A 11 0.98 -8.65 -8.82
N ILE A 12 0.21 -9.65 -9.25
CA ILE A 12 -0.10 -10.83 -8.44
C ILE A 12 1.20 -11.59 -8.09
N THR A 13 2.00 -11.93 -9.09
CA THR A 13 3.27 -12.64 -8.86
C THR A 13 4.25 -11.84 -7.99
N LYS A 14 4.26 -10.51 -8.10
CA LYS A 14 5.14 -9.65 -7.31
C LYS A 14 4.69 -9.51 -5.85
N TYR A 15 3.40 -9.32 -5.61
CA TYR A 15 2.86 -8.94 -4.30
C TYR A 15 2.18 -10.10 -3.56
N VAL A 16 1.53 -11.02 -4.26
CA VAL A 16 0.88 -12.20 -3.68
C VAL A 16 1.89 -13.34 -3.53
N ASP A 17 2.58 -13.70 -4.62
CA ASP A 17 3.54 -14.82 -4.59
C ASP A 17 4.92 -14.43 -4.03
N GLY A 18 5.17 -13.13 -3.82
CA GLY A 18 6.45 -12.62 -3.33
C GLY A 18 7.62 -12.84 -4.30
N LEU A 19 7.33 -13.11 -5.58
CA LEU A 19 8.35 -13.46 -6.56
C LEU A 19 9.15 -12.22 -7.00
N PRO A 20 10.50 -12.27 -7.00
CA PRO A 20 11.30 -11.13 -7.46
C PRO A 20 11.25 -10.99 -8.99
N LEU A 21 11.34 -9.74 -9.48
CA LEU A 21 11.23 -9.39 -10.92
C LEU A 21 12.21 -10.13 -11.84
N HIS A 22 13.40 -10.46 -11.34
CA HIS A 22 14.39 -11.23 -12.12
C HIS A 22 13.93 -12.67 -12.36
N ARG A 23 13.21 -13.26 -11.40
CA ARG A 23 12.66 -14.62 -11.53
C ARG A 23 11.45 -14.60 -12.47
N PHE A 24 10.60 -13.60 -12.38
CA PHE A 24 9.49 -13.41 -13.31
C PHE A 24 9.96 -13.22 -14.76
N LYS A 25 11.03 -12.43 -14.99
CA LYS A 25 11.70 -12.34 -16.30
C LYS A 25 12.11 -13.73 -16.82
N LYS A 26 12.74 -14.55 -15.97
CA LYS A 26 13.18 -15.91 -16.35
C LYS A 26 12.00 -16.81 -16.72
N ILE A 27 10.87 -16.68 -16.05
CA ILE A 27 9.64 -17.41 -16.36
C ILE A 27 9.08 -16.96 -17.71
N LEU A 28 8.95 -15.65 -17.95
CA LEU A 28 8.52 -15.08 -19.23
C LEU A 28 9.43 -15.52 -20.39
N GLY A 29 10.74 -15.59 -20.17
CA GLY A 29 11.70 -16.07 -21.16
C GLY A 29 11.46 -17.54 -21.57
N ARG A 30 10.92 -18.38 -20.68
CA ARG A 30 10.50 -19.75 -21.03
C ARG A 30 9.26 -19.79 -21.93
N HIS A 31 8.44 -18.74 -21.89
CA HIS A 31 7.26 -18.57 -22.73
C HIS A 31 7.58 -17.79 -24.02
N GLY A 32 8.87 -17.54 -24.33
CA GLY A 32 9.29 -16.82 -25.53
C GLY A 32 9.13 -15.30 -25.44
N VAL A 33 8.85 -14.75 -24.26
CA VAL A 33 8.64 -13.32 -24.04
C VAL A 33 9.86 -12.73 -23.32
N ASP A 34 10.76 -12.07 -24.06
CA ASP A 34 11.90 -11.37 -23.45
C ASP A 34 11.54 -9.90 -23.17
N ILE A 35 11.27 -9.61 -21.89
CA ILE A 35 11.03 -8.25 -21.40
C ILE A 35 12.14 -7.92 -20.40
N PRO A 36 12.85 -6.79 -20.56
CA PRO A 36 13.89 -6.41 -19.62
C PRO A 36 13.30 -6.07 -18.25
N ARG A 37 14.03 -6.40 -17.18
CA ARG A 37 13.62 -6.14 -15.79
C ARG A 37 13.25 -4.68 -15.56
N GLN A 38 13.94 -3.76 -16.22
CA GLN A 38 13.70 -2.31 -16.10
C GLN A 38 12.30 -1.91 -16.59
N THR A 39 11.83 -2.50 -17.69
CA THR A 39 10.48 -2.27 -18.21
C THR A 39 9.42 -2.81 -17.26
N LEU A 40 9.62 -4.01 -16.70
CA LEU A 40 8.73 -4.59 -15.69
C LEU A 40 8.66 -3.70 -14.44
N ALA A 41 9.80 -3.18 -13.97
CA ALA A 41 9.86 -2.28 -12.82
C ALA A 41 9.14 -0.95 -13.09
N ARG A 42 9.33 -0.37 -14.29
CA ARG A 42 8.62 0.86 -14.70
C ARG A 42 7.11 0.65 -14.71
N TRP A 43 6.63 -0.49 -15.19
CA TRP A 43 5.20 -0.81 -15.17
C TRP A 43 4.64 -0.92 -13.74
N VAL A 44 5.37 -1.54 -12.81
CA VAL A 44 4.98 -1.59 -11.39
C VAL A 44 4.86 -0.20 -10.79
N ILE A 45 5.84 0.67 -11.07
CA ILE A 45 5.85 2.05 -10.56
C ILE A 45 4.63 2.82 -11.07
N GLN A 46 4.34 2.76 -12.38
CA GLN A 46 3.17 3.42 -12.97
C GLN A 46 1.85 2.91 -12.37
N CYS A 47 1.72 1.59 -12.18
CA CYS A 47 0.55 1.04 -11.48
C CYS A 47 0.45 1.57 -10.03
N GLY A 48 1.57 1.65 -9.32
CA GLY A 48 1.63 2.20 -7.96
C GLY A 48 1.20 3.66 -7.87
N GLU A 49 1.63 4.51 -8.81
CA GLU A 49 1.22 5.91 -8.88
C GLU A 49 -0.29 6.07 -9.03
N HIS A 50 -0.92 5.22 -9.85
CA HIS A 50 -2.37 5.21 -10.00
C HIS A 50 -3.12 4.70 -8.76
N LEU A 51 -2.55 3.76 -8.00
CA LEU A 51 -3.15 3.26 -6.75
C LEU A 51 -2.91 4.19 -5.54
N GLN A 52 -1.87 5.03 -5.58
CA GLN A 52 -1.50 5.94 -4.49
C GLN A 52 -2.68 6.77 -3.92
N PRO A 53 -3.53 7.45 -4.72
CA PRO A 53 -4.64 8.24 -4.18
C PRO A 53 -5.67 7.37 -3.43
N LEU A 54 -5.97 6.17 -3.93
CA LEU A 54 -6.92 5.26 -3.28
C LEU A 54 -6.38 4.74 -1.93
N LEU A 55 -5.08 4.42 -1.89
CA LEU A 55 -4.39 4.04 -0.65
C LEU A 55 -4.36 5.20 0.35
N ASN A 56 -4.13 6.43 -0.12
CA ASN A 56 -4.16 7.62 0.75
C ASN A 56 -5.55 7.84 1.37
N LEU A 57 -6.63 7.59 0.62
CA LEU A 57 -8.00 7.72 1.13
C LEU A 57 -8.34 6.64 2.15
N SER A 58 -8.08 5.36 1.82
CA SER A 58 -8.35 4.25 2.73
C SER A 58 -7.57 4.38 4.05
N THR A 59 -6.29 4.77 3.99
CA THR A 59 -5.47 5.02 5.19
C THR A 59 -5.96 6.22 5.99
N LYS A 60 -6.42 7.31 5.33
CA LYS A 60 -7.03 8.46 6.02
C LYS A 60 -8.30 8.07 6.76
N THR A 61 -9.16 7.24 6.15
CA THR A 61 -10.38 6.73 6.79
C THR A 61 -10.05 5.82 7.97
N ALA A 62 -9.10 4.90 7.80
CA ALA A 62 -8.64 4.03 8.88
C ALA A 62 -8.06 4.83 10.06
N ARG A 63 -7.27 5.88 9.77
CA ARG A 63 -6.74 6.80 10.80
C ARG A 63 -7.84 7.56 11.52
N ARG A 64 -8.86 8.06 10.81
CA ARG A 64 -10.04 8.73 11.40
C ARG A 64 -10.83 7.78 12.31
N ALA A 65 -11.04 6.55 11.87
CA ALA A 65 -11.70 5.52 12.68
C ALA A 65 -10.86 5.16 13.93
N ALA A 66 -9.54 5.09 13.80
CA ALA A 66 -8.63 4.82 14.91
C ALA A 66 -8.57 5.98 15.92
N SER A 67 -8.63 7.25 15.47
CA SER A 67 -8.71 8.40 16.39
C SER A 67 -10.05 8.47 17.11
N ALA A 68 -11.16 8.08 16.46
CA ALA A 68 -12.48 8.03 17.09
C ALA A 68 -12.63 6.88 18.10
N ARG A 69 -11.84 5.81 17.98
CA ARG A 69 -11.82 4.66 18.90
C ARG A 69 -10.82 4.77 20.06
N ARG A 70 -10.06 5.87 20.19
CA ARG A 70 -9.26 6.08 21.41
C ARG A 70 -10.17 6.62 22.51
N PRO A 71 -10.49 5.85 23.57
CA PRO A 71 -11.08 6.44 24.76
C PRO A 71 -10.00 7.30 25.41
N TYR A 72 -10.41 8.45 25.91
CA TYR A 72 -9.62 9.44 26.64
C TYR A 72 -8.45 8.82 27.44
N CYS A 73 -7.22 9.03 26.98
CA CYS A 73 -6.01 8.90 27.80
C CYS A 73 -5.32 10.26 27.75
N GLY A 74 -5.62 11.09 28.75
CA GLY A 74 -5.07 12.46 28.88
C GLY A 74 -6.07 13.58 29.15
N ALA A 75 -7.34 13.28 29.47
CA ALA A 75 -8.27 14.30 29.96
C ALA A 75 -8.13 14.51 31.47
N ASN A 76 -6.94 14.94 31.94
CA ASN A 76 -6.87 15.90 33.05
C ASN A 76 -5.46 16.45 33.24
N GLN A 77 -5.31 17.76 33.12
CA GLN A 77 -4.39 18.45 34.02
C GLN A 77 -4.90 19.81 34.52
N ARG A 78 -6.05 20.30 34.03
CA ARG A 78 -6.59 21.61 34.44
C ARG A 78 -7.95 21.57 35.15
N TYR A 79 -8.64 20.43 35.22
CA TYR A 79 -9.97 20.33 35.85
C TYR A 79 -9.99 19.53 37.16
N ALA A 80 -8.94 18.74 37.46
CA ALA A 80 -8.82 18.01 38.73
C ALA A 80 -8.57 18.92 39.96
N LEU A 81 -7.99 20.12 39.77
CA LEU A 81 -7.67 21.05 40.87
C LEU A 81 -8.84 21.93 41.33
N VAL A 82 -9.98 21.91 40.64
CA VAL A 82 -11.16 22.71 41.03
C VAL A 82 -12.08 21.96 42.01
N LEU A 83 -11.90 20.64 42.16
CA LEU A 83 -12.64 19.78 43.10
C LEU A 83 -11.93 19.59 44.46
N GLY A 84 -10.96 20.44 44.80
CA GLY A 84 -10.26 20.48 46.09
C GLY A 84 -10.52 21.78 46.86
N ARG A 85 -11.69 22.39 46.67
CA ARG A 85 -12.13 23.63 47.32
C ARG A 85 -13.42 23.40 48.13
N LEU A 86 -13.38 22.35 48.96
CA LEU A 86 -14.28 22.09 50.08
C LEU A 86 -13.41 21.73 51.29
#